data_AF-A0A7C5FI77-F1
#
_entry.id   AF-A0A7C5FI77-F1
#
_cell.length_a   1.000
_cell.length_b   1.000
_cell.length_c   1.000
_cell.angle_alpha   90.00
_cell.angle_beta   90.00
_cell.angle_gamma   90.00
#
_symmetry.space_group_name_H-M   'P 1'
#
loop_
_entity.id
_entity.type
_entity.pdbx_description
1 polymer ?
#
loop_
_entity_poly.entity_id
_entity_poly.type
_entity_poly.pdbx_seq_one_letter_code
_entity_poly.pdbx_strand_id
1 'polypeptide(L)'
;MSIKPWWIVTILSGEGDISNESFKDQLDNQLLIWSKVNKIISSNDVARWWTVDSFCHSVPANENENELVEHIDKFLYDPLRRKNGQEPRIGGDIDGSQLTVAIVGDIRNKLVLTYFHCLGRMLRFRQTQVFEGRTLKILAFLYLPQGISSQVDAETNQKMVKFLTELHTMMEHETVSSRPFDFIFIFQDSNNMIDNPQGYTALTEKQVSELMIQSLFHLMISESDVLNDLCQMHSTHYLSMGAVAIYYDWQKHRRMLAKQLGEDLLDKFKSSDEEPFTNDDQARQAIENVEHETTIRNLFNRLTIGEGRPSFSFNPKIWEGARDHNGEIISPWALHRKELLYFYFLVHLRQLPLRLSEYTQLFLRSSIQQFRDFLRLRRLKVWDGSPEHGEQGIRDVMLDTVRNVLKGKFSNARSIEQVKKVLEEMKKICNTERVTSALSEIDDFQRFTAFEVPNYLRDFYDQASDNLDEEREAKLYDRLVDTLRAHPIPLALLLRALLIALLCAFLGDRFFNLLSPEIVDLEWLLQVPGLAMIILWIIPLAIAFWRYQVRTLNEVQKRIKMYVAAALRHVQNKAKELVRL
;
A
#
# COMPACT_ATOMS: atom_id res chain seq x y z
N MET A 1 1.63 -0.42 75.04
CA MET A 1 1.62 -0.85 73.63
C MET A 1 0.68 0.09 72.92
N SER A 2 1.12 0.66 71.79
CA SER A 2 0.45 1.81 71.19
C SER A 2 -0.57 1.35 70.16
N ILE A 3 -1.87 1.59 70.40
CA ILE A 3 -2.93 1.14 69.49
C ILE A 3 -2.93 2.03 68.26
N LYS A 4 -3.19 1.46 67.08
CA LYS A 4 -3.31 2.23 65.83
C LYS A 4 -4.77 2.60 65.56
N PRO A 5 -5.08 3.82 65.10
CA PRO A 5 -6.44 4.22 64.79
C PRO A 5 -6.99 3.55 63.52
N TRP A 6 -8.30 3.30 63.49
CA TRP A 6 -9.01 2.68 62.37
C TRP A 6 -10.21 3.50 61.90
N TRP A 7 -10.41 3.51 60.59
CA TRP A 7 -11.61 4.05 59.95
C TRP A 7 -12.23 3.02 59.04
N ILE A 8 -13.48 2.68 59.29
CA ILE A 8 -14.19 1.64 58.56
C ILE A 8 -15.30 2.32 57.76
N VAL A 9 -15.24 2.16 56.45
CA VAL A 9 -16.23 2.70 55.51
C VAL A 9 -17.00 1.53 54.92
N THR A 10 -18.31 1.49 55.16
CA THR A 10 -19.19 0.43 54.66
C THR A 10 -20.00 0.90 53.45
N ILE A 11 -20.07 0.03 52.44
CA ILE A 11 -20.87 0.16 51.22
C ILE A 11 -21.71 -1.11 51.05
N LEU A 12 -22.48 -1.46 52.08
CA LEU A 12 -23.34 -2.65 52.10
C LEU A 12 -24.77 -2.30 51.65
N SER A 13 -25.57 -3.30 51.29
CA SER A 13 -26.96 -3.07 50.92
C SER A 13 -27.75 -2.53 52.12
N GLY A 14 -28.77 -1.71 51.88
CA GLY A 14 -29.69 -1.28 52.94
C GLY A 14 -30.71 -2.35 53.31
N GLU A 15 -30.82 -3.42 52.52
CA GLU A 15 -31.80 -4.49 52.64
C GLU A 15 -31.09 -5.83 52.90
N GLY A 16 -31.62 -6.65 53.80
CA GLY A 16 -31.09 -7.97 54.17
C GLY A 16 -30.29 -8.01 55.49
N ASP A 17 -29.72 -9.17 55.81
CA ASP A 17 -28.94 -9.40 57.05
C ASP A 17 -27.53 -8.77 57.00
N ILE A 18 -27.05 -8.41 55.79
CA ILE A 18 -25.80 -7.68 55.54
C ILE A 18 -26.13 -6.20 55.29
N SER A 19 -26.55 -5.49 56.35
CA SER A 19 -26.84 -4.05 56.28
C SER A 19 -25.75 -3.21 56.94
N ASN A 20 -25.63 -1.95 56.49
CA ASN A 20 -24.68 -1.00 57.08
C ASN A 20 -24.91 -0.82 58.60
N GLU A 21 -26.17 -0.77 59.05
CA GLU A 21 -26.52 -0.62 60.46
C GLU A 21 -26.17 -1.87 61.27
N SER A 22 -26.60 -3.05 60.79
CA SER A 22 -26.31 -4.34 61.43
C SER A 22 -24.81 -4.58 61.57
N PHE A 23 -24.05 -4.34 60.49
CA PHE A 23 -22.60 -4.50 60.49
C PHE A 23 -21.92 -3.56 61.48
N LYS A 24 -22.33 -2.28 61.47
CA LYS A 24 -21.81 -1.26 62.38
C LYS A 24 -22.07 -1.61 63.83
N ASP A 25 -23.30 -1.94 64.18
CA ASP A 25 -23.70 -2.25 65.56
C ASP A 25 -22.96 -3.47 66.11
N GLN A 26 -22.83 -4.52 65.30
CA GLN A 26 -22.13 -5.74 65.69
C GLN A 26 -20.63 -5.49 65.92
N LEU A 27 -19.95 -4.82 64.97
CA LEU A 27 -18.53 -4.52 65.08
C LEU A 27 -18.24 -3.55 66.25
N ASP A 28 -19.04 -2.49 66.38
CA ASP A 28 -18.91 -1.52 67.49
C ASP A 28 -19.09 -2.21 68.84
N ASN A 29 -20.08 -3.10 68.97
CA ASN A 29 -20.33 -3.82 70.20
C ASN A 29 -19.18 -4.78 70.55
N GLN A 30 -18.66 -5.54 69.59
CA GLN A 30 -17.52 -6.43 69.81
C GLN A 30 -16.27 -5.67 70.26
N LEU A 31 -15.93 -4.58 69.57
CA LEU A 31 -14.78 -3.73 69.92
C LEU A 31 -14.96 -3.05 71.28
N LEU A 32 -16.17 -2.61 71.61
CA LEU A 32 -16.47 -1.98 72.90
C LEU A 32 -16.33 -2.98 74.05
N ILE A 33 -16.88 -4.18 73.90
CA ILE A 33 -16.77 -5.26 74.90
C ILE A 33 -15.30 -5.63 75.08
N TRP A 34 -14.58 -5.91 73.99
CA TRP A 34 -13.16 -6.28 74.04
C TRP A 34 -12.31 -5.18 74.68
N SER A 35 -12.53 -3.91 74.32
CA SER A 35 -11.77 -2.77 74.86
C SER A 35 -12.01 -2.60 76.37
N LYS A 36 -13.24 -2.83 76.86
CA LYS A 36 -13.56 -2.79 78.30
C LYS A 36 -12.93 -3.96 79.06
N VAL A 37 -13.02 -5.18 78.53
CA VAL A 37 -12.47 -6.39 79.15
C VAL A 37 -10.94 -6.29 79.28
N ASN A 38 -10.28 -5.77 78.25
CA ASN A 38 -8.82 -5.61 78.21
C ASN A 38 -8.33 -4.28 78.83
N LYS A 39 -9.23 -3.49 79.45
CA LYS A 39 -8.93 -2.21 80.11
C LYS A 39 -8.23 -1.20 79.20
N ILE A 40 -8.52 -1.23 77.91
CA ILE A 40 -8.03 -0.27 76.91
C ILE A 40 -8.78 1.05 77.05
N ILE A 41 -10.07 0.99 77.35
CA ILE A 41 -10.91 2.14 77.66
C ILE A 41 -11.49 1.99 79.07
N SER A 42 -11.66 3.11 79.78
CA SER A 42 -12.30 3.07 81.09
C SER A 42 -13.77 2.65 80.96
N SER A 43 -14.34 2.05 82.01
CA SER A 43 -15.74 1.61 82.03
C SER A 43 -16.76 2.73 81.79
N ASN A 44 -16.35 3.99 82.02
CA ASN A 44 -17.18 5.18 81.87
C ASN A 44 -16.83 6.02 80.62
N ASP A 45 -15.80 5.66 79.86
CA ASP A 45 -15.36 6.45 78.70
C ASP A 45 -16.10 6.09 77.41
N VAL A 46 -16.28 7.11 76.58
CA VAL A 46 -16.86 7.05 75.22
C VAL A 46 -15.76 7.13 74.14
N ALA A 47 -14.49 7.19 74.55
CA ALA A 47 -13.33 7.29 73.67
C ALA A 47 -13.17 6.04 72.80
N ARG A 48 -13.02 6.21 71.48
CA ARG A 48 -12.80 5.12 70.53
C ARG A 48 -11.63 5.44 69.61
N TRP A 49 -10.78 4.46 69.37
CA TRP A 49 -9.70 4.51 68.38
C TRP A 49 -10.18 4.08 66.99
N TRP A 50 -11.45 3.71 66.86
CA TRP A 50 -12.09 3.34 65.61
C TRP A 50 -13.31 4.22 65.32
N THR A 51 -13.62 4.38 64.04
CA THR A 51 -14.86 5.00 63.54
C THR A 51 -15.46 4.13 62.44
N VAL A 52 -16.79 3.97 62.45
CA VAL A 52 -17.54 3.21 61.43
C VAL A 52 -18.57 4.13 60.77
N ASP A 53 -18.41 4.36 59.47
CA ASP A 53 -19.28 5.20 58.65
C ASP A 53 -19.83 4.46 57.45
N SER A 54 -21.05 4.84 57.07
CA SER A 54 -21.73 4.30 55.88
C SER A 54 -21.60 5.30 54.74
N PHE A 55 -21.18 4.83 53.57
CA PHE A 55 -21.16 5.64 52.35
C PHE A 55 -22.51 5.55 51.63
N CYS A 56 -23.33 6.59 51.75
CA CYS A 56 -24.73 6.60 51.28
C CYS A 56 -24.99 7.76 50.29
N HIS A 57 -24.33 7.75 49.12
CA HIS A 57 -24.59 8.70 48.04
C HIS A 57 -25.47 8.09 46.95
N SER A 58 -26.17 8.91 46.15
CA SER A 58 -26.84 8.43 44.94
C SER A 58 -25.80 8.14 43.84
N VAL A 59 -26.03 7.07 43.07
CA VAL A 59 -25.24 6.81 41.85
C VAL A 59 -25.53 7.96 40.86
N PRO A 60 -24.52 8.59 40.25
CA PRO A 60 -24.73 9.68 39.28
C PRO A 60 -25.55 9.17 38.09
N ALA A 61 -26.48 9.99 37.59
CA ALA A 61 -27.38 9.59 36.49
C ALA A 61 -26.64 9.43 35.15
N ASN A 62 -25.59 10.22 34.96
CA ASN A 62 -24.62 10.08 33.88
C ASN A 62 -23.28 9.80 34.55
N GLU A 63 -22.46 8.88 34.03
CA GLU A 63 -21.09 8.56 34.50
C GLU A 63 -20.11 9.75 34.27
N ASN A 64 -20.53 10.97 34.60
CA ASN A 64 -19.73 12.18 34.52
C ASN A 64 -18.68 12.15 35.64
N GLU A 65 -17.41 12.04 35.26
CA GLU A 65 -16.29 11.92 36.19
C GLU A 65 -16.27 13.05 37.24
N ASN A 66 -16.67 14.27 36.86
CA ASN A 66 -16.68 15.42 37.76
C ASN A 66 -17.72 15.27 38.90
N GLU A 67 -18.89 14.71 38.61
CA GLU A 67 -19.93 14.48 39.64
C GLU A 67 -19.53 13.37 40.61
N LEU A 68 -18.88 12.32 40.08
CA LEU A 68 -18.37 11.21 40.90
C LEU A 68 -17.28 11.69 41.88
N VAL A 69 -16.34 12.50 41.41
CA VAL A 69 -15.30 13.10 42.26
C VAL A 69 -15.93 14.01 43.33
N GLU A 70 -16.90 14.84 42.97
CA GLU A 70 -17.57 15.74 43.93
C GLU A 70 -18.32 14.97 45.04
N HIS A 71 -18.98 13.86 44.69
CA HIS A 71 -19.64 12.99 45.67
C HIS A 71 -18.65 12.34 46.63
N ILE A 72 -17.52 11.84 46.13
CA ILE A 72 -16.48 11.25 46.99
C ILE A 72 -15.86 12.33 47.87
N ASP A 73 -15.47 13.47 47.31
CA ASP A 73 -14.82 14.56 48.05
C ASP A 73 -15.69 15.07 49.22
N LYS A 74 -17.02 15.12 49.07
CA LYS A 74 -17.97 15.47 50.15
C LYS A 74 -17.93 14.50 51.34
N PHE A 75 -17.52 13.25 51.11
CA PHE A 75 -17.38 12.23 52.14
C PHE A 75 -15.97 12.17 52.74
N LEU A 76 -14.94 12.73 52.10
CA LEU A 76 -13.58 12.66 52.61
C LEU A 76 -13.38 13.61 53.79
N TYR A 77 -13.07 13.03 54.96
CA TYR A 77 -12.70 13.78 56.15
C TYR A 77 -11.69 12.99 56.98
N ASP A 78 -10.99 13.68 57.88
CA ASP A 78 -10.15 13.01 58.87
C ASP A 78 -11.02 12.63 60.08
N PRO A 79 -11.28 11.33 60.33
CA PRO A 79 -12.12 10.90 61.45
C PRO A 79 -11.50 11.22 62.82
N LEU A 80 -10.20 11.53 62.86
CA LEU A 80 -9.49 11.98 64.05
C LEU A 80 -9.56 13.50 64.25
N ARG A 81 -10.08 14.27 63.28
CA ARG A 81 -10.38 15.70 63.42
C ARG A 81 -11.90 15.88 63.33
N ARG A 82 -12.66 15.59 64.41
CA ARG A 82 -14.13 15.68 64.34
C ARG A 82 -14.63 17.09 64.03
N LYS A 83 -15.76 17.19 63.30
CA LYS A 83 -16.42 18.38 62.71
C LYS A 83 -16.64 19.61 63.62
N ASN A 84 -16.40 19.53 64.93
CA ASN A 84 -16.60 20.63 65.89
C ASN A 84 -15.30 21.09 66.59
N GLY A 85 -14.12 20.70 66.10
CA GLY A 85 -12.83 21.12 66.67
C GLY A 85 -12.48 20.48 68.02
N GLN A 86 -13.30 19.55 68.51
CA GLN A 86 -12.91 18.68 69.61
C GLN A 86 -12.15 17.48 69.03
N GLU A 87 -10.85 17.45 69.30
CA GLU A 87 -10.04 16.25 69.11
C GLU A 87 -10.75 15.08 69.82
N PRO A 88 -10.80 13.88 69.21
CA PRO A 88 -11.23 12.69 69.92
C PRO A 88 -10.37 12.60 71.18
N ARG A 89 -11.02 12.61 72.34
CA ARG A 89 -10.34 12.38 73.62
C ARG A 89 -9.90 10.94 73.64
N ILE A 90 -8.75 10.67 73.05
CA ILE A 90 -8.14 9.36 72.96
C ILE A 90 -7.48 9.07 74.32
N GLY A 91 -7.96 8.04 75.03
CA GLY A 91 -7.32 7.56 76.25
C GLY A 91 -6.32 6.45 75.91
N GLY A 92 -5.06 6.63 76.28
CA GLY A 92 -3.96 5.67 76.06
C GLY A 92 -2.90 6.17 75.06
N ASP A 93 -1.76 5.47 74.97
CA ASP A 93 -0.77 5.69 73.92
C ASP A 93 -1.35 5.18 72.60
N ILE A 94 -1.66 6.08 71.66
CA ILE A 94 -2.09 5.75 70.31
C ILE A 94 -1.06 6.25 69.33
N ASP A 95 -0.73 5.39 68.37
CA ASP A 95 0.21 5.75 67.32
C ASP A 95 -0.54 6.55 66.25
N GLY A 96 -0.54 7.87 66.42
CA GLY A 96 -1.14 8.80 65.48
C GLY A 96 -0.38 8.94 64.15
N SER A 97 0.75 8.26 63.97
CA SER A 97 1.55 8.34 62.73
C SER A 97 0.97 7.55 61.56
N GLN A 98 0.09 6.59 61.84
CA GLN A 98 -0.54 5.73 60.84
C GLN A 98 -2.06 5.63 61.07
N LEU A 99 -2.86 5.81 60.03
CA LEU A 99 -4.31 5.53 60.05
C LEU A 99 -4.60 4.34 59.14
N THR A 100 -5.26 3.32 59.68
CA THR A 100 -5.73 2.19 58.88
C THR A 100 -7.16 2.43 58.44
N VAL A 101 -7.43 2.35 57.14
CA VAL A 101 -8.76 2.51 56.57
C VAL A 101 -9.22 1.16 56.01
N ALA A 102 -10.38 0.67 56.40
CA ALA A 102 -10.99 -0.54 55.86
C ALA A 102 -12.26 -0.17 55.10
N ILE A 103 -12.30 -0.49 53.81
CA ILE A 103 -13.47 -0.25 52.96
C ILE A 103 -14.15 -1.59 52.72
N VAL A 104 -15.37 -1.73 53.22
CA VAL A 104 -16.15 -2.97 53.19
C VAL A 104 -17.29 -2.82 52.20
N GLY A 105 -17.40 -3.74 51.25
CA GLY A 105 -18.40 -3.67 50.18
C GLY A 105 -18.95 -5.03 49.76
N ASP A 106 -20.17 -5.01 49.25
CA ASP A 106 -20.82 -6.13 48.57
C ASP A 106 -20.90 -5.84 47.06
N ILE A 107 -20.38 -6.75 46.23
CA ILE A 107 -20.36 -6.57 44.77
C ILE A 107 -21.77 -6.46 44.15
N ARG A 108 -22.82 -6.94 44.85
CA ARG A 108 -24.22 -6.78 44.45
C ARG A 108 -24.68 -5.32 44.50
N ASN A 109 -24.02 -4.49 45.31
CA ASN A 109 -24.38 -3.09 45.49
C ASN A 109 -23.86 -2.23 44.33
N LYS A 110 -24.75 -1.49 43.67
CA LYS A 110 -24.39 -0.54 42.60
C LYS A 110 -23.39 0.53 43.06
N LEU A 111 -23.44 0.93 44.33
CA LEU A 111 -22.47 1.88 44.90
C LEU A 111 -21.07 1.29 44.97
N VAL A 112 -20.92 -0.01 45.22
CA VAL A 112 -19.61 -0.68 45.22
C VAL A 112 -19.04 -0.69 43.80
N LEU A 113 -19.85 -1.08 42.82
CA LEU A 113 -19.44 -1.10 41.41
C LEU A 113 -18.99 0.27 40.90
N THR A 114 -19.51 1.35 41.48
CA THR A 114 -19.24 2.74 41.06
C THR A 114 -18.12 3.41 41.87
N TYR A 115 -18.12 3.26 43.19
CA TYR A 115 -17.30 4.09 44.08
C TYR A 115 -16.16 3.35 44.78
N PHE A 116 -16.20 2.03 44.91
CA PHE A 116 -15.31 1.29 45.82
C PHE A 116 -13.82 1.52 45.54
N HIS A 117 -13.37 1.29 44.31
CA HIS A 117 -11.96 1.49 43.94
C HIS A 117 -11.58 2.98 43.86
N CYS A 118 -12.51 3.84 43.46
CA CYS A 118 -12.34 5.30 43.41
C CYS A 118 -12.11 5.89 44.81
N LEU A 119 -12.83 5.40 45.83
CA LEU A 119 -12.71 5.87 47.20
C LEU A 119 -11.29 5.62 47.73
N GLY A 120 -10.75 4.41 47.54
CA GLY A 120 -9.37 4.08 47.92
C GLY A 120 -8.35 4.97 47.22
N ARG A 121 -8.52 5.21 45.91
CA ARG A 121 -7.63 6.09 45.14
C ARG A 121 -7.69 7.54 45.60
N MET A 122 -8.89 8.06 45.89
CA MET A 122 -9.07 9.44 46.35
C MET A 122 -8.52 9.67 47.75
N LEU A 123 -8.65 8.69 48.65
CA LEU A 123 -8.02 8.74 49.97
C LEU A 123 -6.51 8.89 49.88
N ARG A 124 -5.86 8.16 48.97
CA ARG A 124 -4.42 8.31 48.73
C ARG A 124 -4.06 9.65 48.12
N PHE A 125 -4.81 10.08 47.10
CA PHE A 125 -4.54 11.36 46.44
C PHE A 125 -4.67 12.54 47.41
N ARG A 126 -5.65 12.48 48.32
CA ARG A 126 -5.92 13.49 49.34
C ARG A 126 -5.13 13.26 50.64
N GLN A 127 -4.21 12.29 50.68
CA GLN A 127 -3.49 11.93 51.91
C GLN A 127 -2.84 13.13 52.59
N THR A 128 -2.10 13.94 51.83
CA THR A 128 -1.39 15.11 52.34
C THR A 128 -2.31 16.25 52.74
N GLN A 129 -3.52 16.33 52.17
CA GLN A 129 -4.46 17.42 52.41
C GLN A 129 -5.39 17.12 53.59
N VAL A 130 -5.87 15.87 53.68
CA VAL A 130 -6.87 15.45 54.67
C VAL A 130 -6.20 14.86 55.91
N PHE A 131 -5.11 14.10 55.74
CA PHE A 131 -4.47 13.33 56.81
C PHE A 131 -3.01 13.78 57.05
N GLU A 132 -2.78 15.10 57.09
CA GLU A 132 -1.46 15.71 57.27
C GLU A 132 -0.62 15.03 58.34
N GLY A 133 0.61 14.64 57.98
CA GLY A 133 1.56 14.01 58.90
C GLY A 133 1.29 12.53 59.21
N ARG A 134 0.29 11.89 58.58
CA ARG A 134 -0.03 10.48 58.78
C ARG A 134 0.17 9.64 57.51
N THR A 135 0.58 8.39 57.72
CA THR A 135 0.62 7.37 56.68
C THR A 135 -0.73 6.64 56.62
N LEU A 136 -1.28 6.47 55.41
CA LEU A 136 -2.50 5.70 55.23
C LEU A 136 -2.17 4.25 54.87
N LYS A 137 -2.85 3.31 55.53
CA LYS A 137 -2.91 1.91 55.11
C LYS A 137 -4.35 1.59 54.77
N ILE A 138 -4.65 1.29 53.51
CA ILE A 138 -6.02 1.13 53.01
C ILE A 138 -6.26 -0.33 52.64
N LEU A 139 -7.23 -0.95 53.31
CA LEU A 139 -7.63 -2.34 53.12
C LEU A 139 -9.01 -2.37 52.46
N ALA A 140 -9.21 -3.29 51.54
CA ALA A 140 -10.51 -3.56 50.92
C ALA A 140 -11.04 -4.92 51.39
N PHE A 141 -12.30 -4.96 51.77
CA PHE A 141 -13.04 -6.17 52.10
C PHE A 141 -14.22 -6.26 51.13
N LEU A 142 -14.16 -7.20 50.20
CA LEU A 142 -15.15 -7.35 49.15
C LEU A 142 -15.85 -8.70 49.29
N TYR A 143 -17.17 -8.66 49.51
CA TYR A 143 -18.00 -9.86 49.44
C TYR A 143 -18.37 -10.16 47.98
N LEU A 144 -18.07 -11.38 47.56
CA LEU A 144 -18.36 -11.94 46.24
C LEU A 144 -19.05 -13.30 46.41
N PRO A 145 -20.39 -13.36 46.32
CA PRO A 145 -21.13 -14.62 46.46
C PRO A 145 -20.74 -15.63 45.37
N GLN A 146 -20.65 -16.91 45.73
CA GLN A 146 -20.41 -17.99 44.78
C GLN A 146 -21.60 -18.12 43.83
N GLY A 147 -21.33 -18.24 42.53
CA GLY A 147 -22.37 -18.46 41.51
C GLY A 147 -23.24 -17.24 41.19
N ILE A 148 -22.89 -16.04 41.66
CA ILE A 148 -23.63 -14.80 41.38
C ILE A 148 -23.84 -14.55 39.88
N SER A 149 -22.89 -14.95 39.02
CA SER A 149 -22.98 -14.83 37.55
C SER A 149 -24.20 -15.54 36.93
N SER A 150 -24.76 -16.53 37.62
CA SER A 150 -25.96 -17.27 37.18
C SER A 150 -27.27 -16.69 37.75
N GLN A 151 -27.18 -15.82 38.76
CA GLN A 151 -28.32 -15.27 39.50
C GLN A 151 -28.68 -13.85 39.03
N VAL A 152 -27.73 -13.11 38.45
CA VAL A 152 -27.96 -11.77 37.90
C VAL A 152 -28.16 -11.78 36.39
N ASP A 153 -28.84 -10.74 35.89
CA ASP A 153 -28.98 -10.50 34.46
C ASP A 153 -27.62 -10.21 33.79
N ALA A 154 -27.58 -10.34 32.46
CA ALA A 154 -26.36 -10.20 31.68
C ALA A 154 -25.72 -8.80 31.80
N GLU A 155 -26.52 -7.74 31.93
CA GLU A 155 -26.03 -6.36 32.03
C GLU A 155 -25.35 -6.14 33.38
N THR A 156 -25.99 -6.57 34.48
CA THR A 156 -25.42 -6.50 35.83
C THR A 156 -24.15 -7.34 35.94
N ASN A 157 -24.13 -8.54 35.36
CA ASN A 157 -22.93 -9.37 35.31
C ASN A 157 -21.78 -8.68 34.55
N GLN A 158 -22.07 -8.02 33.42
CA GLN A 158 -21.07 -7.27 32.68
C GLN A 158 -20.50 -6.09 33.48
N LYS A 159 -21.33 -5.38 34.26
CA LYS A 159 -20.90 -4.31 35.17
C LYS A 159 -19.98 -4.83 36.27
N MET A 160 -20.29 -5.99 36.86
CA MET A 160 -19.45 -6.64 37.87
C MET A 160 -18.08 -7.03 37.30
N VAL A 161 -18.06 -7.62 36.10
CA VAL A 161 -16.81 -7.99 35.41
C VAL A 161 -15.98 -6.75 35.07
N LYS A 162 -16.61 -5.68 34.58
CA LYS A 162 -15.95 -4.39 34.31
C LYS A 162 -15.31 -3.82 35.58
N PHE A 163 -16.06 -3.78 36.68
CA PHE A 163 -15.56 -3.33 37.98
C PHE A 163 -14.34 -4.13 38.46
N LEU A 164 -14.39 -5.46 38.42
CA LEU A 164 -13.25 -6.31 38.83
C LEU A 164 -12.03 -6.11 37.93
N THR A 165 -12.26 -5.85 36.65
CA THR A 165 -11.23 -5.54 35.65
C THR A 165 -10.54 -4.21 35.93
N GLU A 166 -11.32 -3.17 36.23
CA GLU A 166 -10.80 -1.86 36.62
C GLU A 166 -10.01 -1.96 37.93
N LEU A 167 -10.58 -2.63 38.94
CA LEU A 167 -9.92 -2.86 40.23
C LEU A 167 -8.58 -3.60 40.05
N HIS A 168 -8.56 -4.67 39.25
CA HIS A 168 -7.33 -5.42 38.98
C HIS A 168 -6.27 -4.58 38.27
N THR A 169 -6.67 -3.88 37.21
CA THR A 169 -5.78 -2.97 36.46
C THR A 169 -5.16 -1.92 37.38
N MET A 170 -5.95 -1.35 38.30
CA MET A 170 -5.48 -0.38 39.27
C MET A 170 -4.50 -0.96 40.31
N MET A 171 -4.69 -2.22 40.70
CA MET A 171 -3.82 -2.90 41.67
C MET A 171 -2.50 -3.37 41.06
N GLU A 172 -2.44 -3.60 39.74
CA GLU A 172 -1.21 -3.93 39.01
C GLU A 172 -0.29 -2.71 38.76
N HIS A 173 -0.70 -1.49 39.13
CA HIS A 173 0.09 -0.29 38.91
C HIS A 173 1.50 -0.40 39.56
N GLU A 174 2.55 -0.01 38.83
CA GLU A 174 3.94 -0.16 39.28
C GLU A 174 4.24 0.67 40.54
N THR A 175 3.81 1.93 40.56
CA THR A 175 3.88 2.78 41.76
C THR A 175 2.87 2.32 42.80
N VAL A 176 3.37 1.75 43.90
CA VAL A 176 2.56 1.30 45.05
C VAL A 176 1.66 2.42 45.56
N SER A 177 2.14 3.66 45.63
CA SER A 177 1.35 4.83 46.07
C SER A 177 0.14 5.13 45.19
N SER A 178 0.12 4.67 43.93
CA SER A 178 -0.97 4.88 42.98
C SER A 178 -2.07 3.82 43.05
N ARG A 179 -1.83 2.71 43.75
CA ARG A 179 -2.81 1.63 43.94
C ARG A 179 -3.91 2.07 44.92
N PRO A 180 -5.19 1.74 44.69
CA PRO A 180 -6.27 2.15 45.58
C PRO A 180 -6.19 1.48 46.97
N PHE A 181 -5.67 0.26 47.04
CA PHE A 181 -5.59 -0.53 48.28
C PHE A 181 -4.20 -1.14 48.46
N ASP A 182 -3.81 -1.39 49.70
CA ASP A 182 -2.64 -2.20 50.06
C ASP A 182 -2.95 -3.69 49.98
N PHE A 183 -4.17 -4.06 50.43
CA PHE A 183 -4.69 -5.43 50.39
C PHE A 183 -6.16 -5.46 50.03
N ILE A 184 -6.56 -6.49 49.29
CA ILE A 184 -7.95 -6.80 48.98
C ILE A 184 -8.26 -8.19 49.52
N PHE A 185 -9.11 -8.23 50.53
CA PHE A 185 -9.69 -9.43 51.10
C PHE A 185 -11.00 -9.76 50.37
N ILE A 186 -11.06 -10.92 49.73
CA ILE A 186 -12.25 -11.39 49.03
C ILE A 186 -12.93 -12.49 49.84
N PHE A 187 -14.16 -12.22 50.23
CA PHE A 187 -15.00 -13.14 51.00
C PHE A 187 -15.99 -13.84 50.09
N GLN A 188 -16.16 -15.14 50.30
CA GLN A 188 -17.14 -15.96 49.63
C GLN A 188 -18.00 -16.67 50.69
N ASP A 189 -19.25 -16.96 50.32
CA ASP A 189 -20.21 -17.72 51.12
C ASP A 189 -19.83 -19.20 51.24
N SER A 190 -18.90 -19.72 50.46
CA SER A 190 -18.34 -21.07 50.64
C SER A 190 -16.86 -21.09 50.25
N ASN A 191 -16.08 -21.92 50.93
CA ASN A 191 -14.71 -22.23 50.52
C ASN A 191 -14.41 -23.73 50.46
N ASN A 192 -15.45 -24.56 50.57
CA ASN A 192 -15.36 -25.98 50.30
C ASN A 192 -15.19 -26.22 48.79
N MET A 193 -13.97 -26.61 48.41
CA MET A 193 -13.55 -26.82 47.02
C MET A 193 -12.80 -28.15 46.91
N ILE A 194 -12.53 -28.61 45.69
CA ILE A 194 -11.76 -29.86 45.44
C ILE A 194 -10.43 -29.85 46.20
N ASP A 195 -9.75 -28.70 46.23
CA ASP A 195 -8.45 -28.52 46.90
C ASP A 195 -8.57 -28.11 48.38
N ASN A 196 -9.78 -27.87 48.88
CA ASN A 196 -10.07 -27.57 50.29
C ASN A 196 -11.37 -28.26 50.76
N PRO A 197 -11.39 -29.60 50.84
CA PRO A 197 -12.60 -30.36 51.16
C PRO A 197 -13.09 -30.15 52.61
N GLN A 198 -12.22 -29.63 53.48
CA GLN A 198 -12.55 -29.28 54.87
C GLN A 198 -13.03 -27.83 55.02
N GLY A 199 -13.17 -27.09 53.91
CA GLY A 199 -13.73 -25.75 53.91
C GLY A 199 -15.17 -25.72 54.43
N TYR A 200 -15.59 -24.54 54.90
CA TYR A 200 -16.97 -24.30 55.27
C TYR A 200 -17.87 -24.36 54.02
N THR A 201 -19.01 -25.02 54.18
CA THR A 201 -20.09 -25.08 53.19
C THR A 201 -20.97 -23.84 53.28
N ALA A 202 -21.64 -23.49 52.18
CA ALA A 202 -22.58 -22.36 52.01
C ALA A 202 -23.08 -21.71 53.33
N LEU A 203 -22.49 -20.58 53.67
CA LEU A 203 -22.85 -19.70 54.78
C LEU A 203 -24.10 -18.90 54.41
N THR A 204 -24.95 -18.64 55.40
CA THR A 204 -26.02 -17.66 55.25
C THR A 204 -25.46 -16.24 55.19
N GLU A 205 -26.23 -15.28 54.66
CA GLU A 205 -25.83 -13.87 54.60
C GLU A 205 -25.40 -13.32 55.97
N LYS A 206 -26.13 -13.68 57.03
CA LYS A 206 -25.77 -13.33 58.41
C LYS A 206 -24.41 -13.92 58.81
N GLN A 207 -24.14 -15.18 58.51
CA GLN A 207 -22.87 -15.84 58.83
C GLN A 207 -21.70 -15.26 58.03
N VAL A 208 -21.94 -14.83 56.79
CA VAL A 208 -20.94 -14.09 55.99
C VAL A 208 -20.63 -12.75 56.66
N SER A 209 -21.65 -12.00 57.08
CA SER A 209 -21.47 -10.74 57.82
C SER A 209 -20.63 -10.97 59.08
N GLU A 210 -20.99 -11.97 59.88
CA GLU A 210 -20.25 -12.36 61.08
C GLU A 210 -18.80 -12.72 60.77
N LEU A 211 -18.54 -13.47 59.69
CA LEU A 211 -17.17 -13.82 59.26
C LEU A 211 -16.35 -12.58 58.88
N MET A 212 -16.92 -11.64 58.11
CA MET A 212 -16.25 -10.39 57.76
C MET A 212 -15.94 -9.55 59.01
N ILE A 213 -16.91 -9.43 59.91
CA ILE A 213 -16.78 -8.69 61.17
C ILE A 213 -15.70 -9.30 62.05
N GLN A 214 -15.70 -10.62 62.25
CA GLN A 214 -14.69 -11.32 63.03
C GLN A 214 -13.30 -11.16 62.42
N SER A 215 -13.18 -11.27 61.10
CA SER A 215 -11.91 -11.08 60.41
C SER A 215 -11.36 -9.66 60.60
N LEU A 216 -12.23 -8.65 60.44
CA LEU A 216 -11.87 -7.26 60.66
C LEU A 216 -11.50 -6.99 62.13
N PHE A 217 -12.30 -7.49 63.07
CA PHE A 217 -12.04 -7.43 64.50
C PHE A 217 -10.68 -8.03 64.86
N HIS A 218 -10.35 -9.22 64.35
CA HIS A 218 -9.06 -9.86 64.58
C HIS A 218 -7.89 -9.07 63.99
N LEU A 219 -8.05 -8.48 62.80
CA LEU A 219 -7.04 -7.62 62.19
C LEU A 219 -6.82 -6.33 62.99
N MET A 220 -7.89 -5.78 63.56
CA MET A 220 -7.86 -4.58 64.39
C MET A 220 -7.10 -4.81 65.70
N ILE A 221 -7.35 -5.93 66.38
CA ILE A 221 -6.72 -6.24 67.69
C ILE A 221 -5.33 -6.86 67.58
N SER A 222 -4.93 -7.37 66.41
CA SER A 222 -3.60 -7.95 66.17
C SER A 222 -2.55 -6.91 65.77
N GLU A 223 -2.87 -5.62 65.90
CA GLU A 223 -1.95 -4.48 65.81
C GLU A 223 -1.05 -4.42 64.55
N SER A 224 -1.47 -5.06 63.44
CA SER A 224 -0.76 -5.16 62.16
C SER A 224 0.26 -6.29 62.02
N ASP A 225 0.52 -7.11 63.04
CA ASP A 225 1.49 -8.21 62.93
C ASP A 225 1.05 -9.22 61.86
N VAL A 226 -0.23 -9.61 61.90
CA VAL A 226 -0.85 -10.46 60.89
C VAL A 226 -0.74 -9.87 59.49
N LEU A 227 -0.92 -8.55 59.34
CA LEU A 227 -0.81 -7.90 58.03
C LEU A 227 0.63 -7.88 57.52
N ASN A 228 1.62 -7.71 58.41
CA ASN A 228 3.03 -7.74 58.06
C ASN A 228 3.47 -9.15 57.66
N ASP A 229 2.98 -10.17 58.37
CA ASP A 229 3.21 -11.57 58.02
C ASP A 229 2.59 -11.91 56.65
N LEU A 230 1.37 -11.43 56.39
CA LEU A 230 0.72 -11.58 55.09
C LEU A 230 1.49 -10.90 53.96
N CYS A 231 2.07 -9.70 54.19
CA CYS A 231 2.97 -9.04 53.23
C CYS A 231 4.18 -9.91 52.87
N GLN A 232 4.70 -10.68 53.82
CA GLN A 232 5.91 -11.50 53.63
C GLN A 232 5.59 -12.86 53.00
N MET A 233 4.44 -13.45 53.32
CA MET A 233 4.05 -14.78 52.85
C MET A 233 3.48 -14.77 51.42
N HIS A 234 2.80 -13.70 51.02
CA HIS A 234 2.11 -13.64 49.73
C HIS A 234 2.71 -12.57 48.82
N SER A 235 3.04 -12.96 47.59
CA SER A 235 3.46 -12.04 46.54
C SER A 235 2.31 -11.20 45.97
N THR A 236 1.07 -11.61 46.21
CA THR A 236 -0.13 -10.97 45.68
C THR A 236 -0.85 -10.13 46.72
N HIS A 237 -1.31 -8.94 46.34
CA HIS A 237 -2.13 -8.05 47.18
C HIS A 237 -3.59 -8.53 47.35
N TYR A 238 -3.95 -9.65 46.71
CA TYR A 238 -5.25 -10.30 46.82
C TYR A 238 -5.17 -11.47 47.79
N LEU A 239 -6.04 -11.44 48.79
CA LEU A 239 -6.21 -12.50 49.77
C LEU A 239 -7.65 -12.99 49.67
N SER A 240 -7.82 -14.21 49.17
CA SER A 240 -9.15 -14.78 48.96
C SER A 240 -9.41 -15.88 49.97
N MET A 241 -10.57 -15.83 50.62
CA MET A 241 -11.05 -16.93 51.46
C MET A 241 -11.69 -18.06 50.64
N GLY A 242 -11.80 -17.92 49.30
CA GLY A 242 -12.30 -18.95 48.37
C GLY A 242 -11.73 -18.84 46.93
N ALA A 243 -12.39 -19.42 45.93
CA ALA A 243 -11.88 -19.48 44.54
C ALA A 243 -12.41 -18.32 43.66
N VAL A 244 -11.72 -17.19 43.68
CA VAL A 244 -12.08 -16.01 42.85
C VAL A 244 -11.84 -16.24 41.36
N ALA A 245 -10.87 -17.09 41.01
CA ALA A 245 -10.50 -17.40 39.63
C ALA A 245 -11.62 -18.09 38.82
N ILE A 246 -12.58 -18.75 39.48
CA ILE A 246 -13.71 -19.40 38.80
C ILE A 246 -14.74 -18.37 38.33
N TYR A 247 -14.87 -17.26 39.04
CA TYR A 247 -15.82 -16.19 38.71
C TYR A 247 -15.28 -15.24 37.64
N TYR A 248 -13.98 -14.97 37.67
CA TYR A 248 -13.36 -13.90 36.90
C TYR A 248 -12.04 -14.32 36.25
N ASP A 249 -12.02 -14.39 34.91
CA ASP A 249 -10.82 -14.60 34.09
C ASP A 249 -10.41 -13.29 33.39
N TRP A 250 -9.49 -12.58 34.03
CA TRP A 250 -8.89 -11.34 33.52
C TRP A 250 -8.27 -11.52 32.13
N GLN A 251 -7.57 -12.63 31.87
CA GLN A 251 -6.88 -12.82 30.60
C GLN A 251 -7.86 -12.94 29.44
N LYS A 252 -8.95 -13.68 29.64
CA LYS A 252 -10.03 -13.79 28.66
C LYS A 252 -10.71 -12.45 28.42
N HIS A 253 -10.99 -11.69 29.47
CA HIS A 253 -11.64 -10.38 29.33
C HIS A 253 -10.74 -9.35 28.64
N ARG A 254 -9.43 -9.32 28.98
CA ARG A 254 -8.43 -8.48 28.30
C ARG A 254 -8.37 -8.76 26.80
N ARG A 255 -8.42 -10.02 26.38
CA ARG A 255 -8.46 -10.39 24.95
C ARG A 255 -9.72 -9.88 24.26
N MET A 256 -10.86 -9.94 24.94
CA MET A 256 -12.14 -9.46 24.40
C MET A 256 -12.12 -7.94 24.20
N LEU A 257 -11.66 -7.18 25.19
CA LEU A 257 -11.54 -5.72 25.09
C LEU A 257 -10.54 -5.30 24.01
N ALA A 258 -9.39 -5.97 23.92
CA ALA A 258 -8.41 -5.69 22.87
C ALA A 258 -8.98 -5.94 21.46
N LYS A 259 -9.81 -6.97 21.31
CA LYS A 259 -10.50 -7.26 20.05
C LYS A 259 -11.48 -6.14 19.71
N GLN A 260 -12.34 -5.74 20.65
CA GLN A 260 -13.31 -4.66 20.44
C GLN A 260 -12.62 -3.33 20.09
N LEU A 261 -11.57 -2.97 20.83
CA LEU A 261 -10.76 -1.78 20.52
C LEU A 261 -10.17 -1.85 19.10
N GLY A 262 -9.69 -3.03 18.69
CA GLY A 262 -9.19 -3.26 17.34
C GLY A 262 -10.26 -3.09 16.27
N GLU A 263 -11.47 -3.61 16.51
CA GLU A 263 -12.63 -3.45 15.63
C GLU A 263 -13.04 -1.97 15.53
N ASP A 264 -13.15 -1.25 16.65
CA ASP A 264 -13.49 0.18 16.69
C ASP A 264 -12.44 1.05 15.96
N LEU A 265 -11.15 0.75 16.14
CA LEU A 265 -10.08 1.45 15.44
C LEU A 265 -10.11 1.18 13.93
N LEU A 266 -10.42 -0.05 13.53
CA LEU A 266 -10.59 -0.42 12.12
C LEU A 266 -11.78 0.31 11.49
N ASP A 267 -12.91 0.36 12.18
CA ASP A 267 -14.11 1.06 11.70
C ASP A 267 -13.85 2.56 11.59
N LYS A 268 -13.21 3.19 12.58
CA LYS A 268 -12.80 4.60 12.48
C LYS A 268 -11.81 4.87 11.34
N PHE A 269 -10.88 3.96 11.08
CA PHE A 269 -9.93 4.08 9.97
C PHE A 269 -10.61 3.90 8.59
N LYS A 270 -11.65 3.05 8.55
CA LYS A 270 -12.44 2.78 7.35
C LYS A 270 -13.40 3.92 7.03
N SER A 271 -14.07 4.48 8.03
CA SER A 271 -15.09 5.52 7.92
C SER A 271 -14.84 6.66 8.93
N SER A 272 -13.77 7.41 8.70
CA SER A 272 -13.52 8.65 9.45
C SER A 272 -14.66 9.64 9.22
N ASP A 273 -15.29 10.13 10.29
CA ASP A 273 -16.35 11.16 10.28
C ASP A 273 -15.83 12.55 9.86
N GLU A 274 -14.50 12.77 9.88
CA GLU A 274 -13.90 13.92 9.21
C GLU A 274 -14.02 13.72 7.69
N GLU A 275 -14.70 14.66 7.02
CA GLU A 275 -15.14 14.54 5.63
C GLU A 275 -14.07 13.91 4.70
N PRO A 276 -14.48 13.08 3.71
CA PRO A 276 -13.60 12.85 2.54
C PRO A 276 -13.24 14.22 1.94
N PHE A 277 -12.14 14.31 1.16
CA PHE A 277 -11.71 15.54 0.46
C PHE A 277 -12.84 16.57 0.34
N THR A 278 -12.66 17.75 0.94
CA THR A 278 -13.72 18.75 1.14
C THR A 278 -14.40 19.14 -0.20
N ASN A 279 -13.73 18.86 -1.32
CA ASN A 279 -14.20 18.96 -2.69
C ASN A 279 -13.42 17.98 -3.61
N ASP A 280 -14.03 17.51 -4.72
CA ASP A 280 -13.40 16.68 -5.76
C ASP A 280 -12.14 17.34 -6.36
N ASP A 281 -12.06 18.68 -6.33
CA ASP A 281 -10.88 19.43 -6.75
C ASP A 281 -9.62 19.10 -5.92
N GLN A 282 -9.76 18.78 -4.63
CA GLN A 282 -8.62 18.38 -3.80
C GLN A 282 -8.15 16.95 -4.11
N ALA A 283 -9.07 16.05 -4.46
CA ALA A 283 -8.71 14.72 -4.95
C ALA A 283 -7.95 14.83 -6.28
N ARG A 284 -8.37 15.77 -7.13
CA ARG A 284 -7.67 16.10 -8.38
C ARG A 284 -6.28 16.72 -8.15
N GLN A 285 -6.16 17.60 -7.16
CA GLN A 285 -4.86 18.15 -6.77
C GLN A 285 -3.90 17.06 -6.27
N ALA A 286 -4.41 16.06 -5.54
CA ALA A 286 -3.58 14.95 -5.06
C ALA A 286 -2.98 14.12 -6.20
N ILE A 287 -3.66 14.03 -7.34
CA ILE A 287 -3.23 13.25 -8.51
C ILE A 287 -2.56 14.11 -9.60
N GLU A 288 -2.34 15.41 -9.38
CA GLU A 288 -1.78 16.32 -10.38
C GLU A 288 -0.44 15.82 -10.96
N ASN A 289 0.42 15.27 -10.11
CA ASN A 289 1.68 14.65 -10.55
C ASN A 289 1.45 13.40 -11.40
N VAL A 290 0.43 12.60 -11.07
CA VAL A 290 0.04 11.43 -11.87
C VAL A 290 -0.54 11.90 -13.21
N GLU A 291 -1.38 12.94 -13.23
CA GLU A 291 -1.96 13.55 -14.44
C GLU A 291 -0.85 14.08 -15.36
N HIS A 292 0.15 14.77 -14.79
CA HIS A 292 1.32 15.24 -15.54
C HIS A 292 2.11 14.08 -16.16
N GLU A 293 2.42 13.06 -15.38
CA GLU A 293 3.21 11.89 -15.80
C GLU A 293 2.47 11.01 -16.82
N THR A 294 1.14 10.93 -16.70
CA THR A 294 0.27 10.16 -17.60
C THR A 294 -0.29 10.99 -18.75
N THR A 295 0.12 12.25 -18.88
CA THR A 295 -0.27 13.07 -20.03
C THR A 295 0.19 12.38 -21.32
N ILE A 296 -0.69 12.33 -22.32
CA ILE A 296 -0.46 11.57 -23.56
C ILE A 296 0.85 11.98 -24.25
N ARG A 297 1.17 13.27 -24.24
CA ARG A 297 2.43 13.79 -24.79
C ARG A 297 3.65 13.24 -24.06
N ASN A 298 3.60 13.15 -22.73
CA ASN A 298 4.68 12.59 -21.92
C ASN A 298 4.81 11.08 -22.11
N LEU A 299 3.69 10.35 -22.13
CA LEU A 299 3.69 8.91 -22.42
C LEU A 299 4.25 8.63 -23.82
N PHE A 300 3.81 9.37 -24.83
CA PHE A 300 4.32 9.25 -26.20
C PHE A 300 5.83 9.53 -26.26
N ASN A 301 6.30 10.61 -25.64
CA ASN A 301 7.71 10.95 -25.60
C ASN A 301 8.53 9.87 -24.90
N ARG A 302 8.09 9.34 -23.75
CA ARG A 302 8.83 8.29 -23.02
C ARG A 302 8.82 6.93 -23.74
N LEU A 303 7.76 6.63 -24.48
CA LEU A 303 7.66 5.40 -25.29
C LEU A 303 8.51 5.49 -26.57
N THR A 304 8.57 6.66 -27.20
CA THR A 304 9.17 6.82 -28.53
C THR A 304 10.56 7.44 -28.51
N ILE A 305 10.87 8.38 -27.61
CA ILE A 305 12.15 9.08 -27.53
C ILE A 305 13.05 8.33 -26.54
N GLY A 306 14.07 7.65 -27.07
CA GLY A 306 15.05 7.00 -26.23
C GLY A 306 16.12 6.26 -27.04
N GLU A 307 17.27 6.06 -26.41
CA GLU A 307 18.37 5.26 -26.98
C GLU A 307 17.90 3.83 -27.30
N GLY A 308 18.46 3.27 -28.38
CA GLY A 308 18.15 1.90 -28.82
C GLY A 308 16.89 1.76 -29.68
N ARG A 309 16.40 2.84 -30.33
CA ARG A 309 15.40 2.69 -31.39
C ARG A 309 15.91 1.66 -32.41
N PRO A 310 15.06 0.74 -32.89
CA PRO A 310 15.44 -0.13 -33.98
C PRO A 310 15.75 0.74 -35.20
N SER A 311 17.04 0.89 -35.50
CA SER A 311 17.48 1.48 -36.75
C SER A 311 17.13 0.53 -37.88
N PHE A 312 17.37 0.94 -39.13
CA PHE A 312 17.31 0.05 -40.30
C PHE A 312 18.40 -1.03 -40.29
N SER A 313 18.63 -1.69 -39.16
CA SER A 313 19.56 -2.79 -39.05
C SER A 313 18.91 -4.03 -39.65
N PHE A 314 19.32 -4.32 -40.88
CA PHE A 314 19.22 -5.64 -41.47
C PHE A 314 19.72 -6.67 -40.46
N ASN A 315 18.86 -7.57 -39.97
CA ASN A 315 19.32 -8.69 -39.16
C ASN A 315 19.86 -9.77 -40.10
N PRO A 316 21.19 -9.93 -40.21
CA PRO A 316 21.81 -10.83 -41.19
C PRO A 316 21.46 -12.30 -40.94
N LYS A 317 21.04 -12.67 -39.72
CA LYS A 317 20.66 -14.05 -39.37
C LYS A 317 19.41 -14.54 -40.10
N ILE A 318 18.62 -13.65 -40.68
CA ILE A 318 17.40 -14.00 -41.42
C ILE A 318 17.73 -14.43 -42.88
N TRP A 319 19.00 -14.34 -43.29
CA TRP A 319 19.41 -14.37 -44.70
C TRP A 319 20.57 -15.35 -44.95
N GLU A 320 20.28 -16.61 -45.23
CA GLU A 320 21.32 -17.63 -45.39
C GLU A 320 21.87 -17.80 -46.84
N GLY A 321 21.29 -17.14 -47.84
CA GLY A 321 21.49 -17.56 -49.25
C GLY A 321 22.22 -16.60 -50.21
N ALA A 322 22.32 -15.30 -49.92
CA ALA A 322 22.90 -14.33 -50.85
C ALA A 322 24.14 -13.68 -50.24
N ARG A 323 25.32 -14.14 -50.66
CA ARG A 323 26.61 -13.59 -50.25
C ARG A 323 27.27 -12.85 -51.41
N ASP A 324 27.98 -11.77 -51.10
CA ASP A 324 28.80 -11.08 -52.08
C ASP A 324 30.10 -11.85 -52.37
N HIS A 325 30.96 -11.30 -53.22
CA HIS A 325 32.25 -11.89 -53.58
C HIS A 325 33.21 -12.06 -52.39
N ASN A 326 32.97 -11.34 -51.28
CA ASN A 326 33.74 -11.42 -50.05
C ASN A 326 33.10 -12.37 -49.01
N GLY A 327 31.97 -13.01 -49.35
CA GLY A 327 31.25 -13.89 -48.44
C GLY A 327 30.33 -13.16 -47.46
N GLU A 328 30.16 -11.84 -47.59
CA GLU A 328 29.28 -11.04 -46.74
C GLU A 328 27.83 -11.16 -47.20
N ILE A 329 26.89 -11.22 -46.26
CA ILE A 329 25.47 -11.34 -46.57
C ILE A 329 24.98 -10.04 -47.22
N ILE A 330 24.45 -10.16 -48.44
CA ILE A 330 23.93 -9.03 -49.21
C ILE A 330 22.58 -8.61 -48.65
N SER A 331 22.49 -7.38 -48.16
CA SER A 331 21.21 -6.78 -47.79
C SER A 331 20.32 -6.59 -49.03
N PRO A 332 19.01 -6.89 -48.98
CA PRO A 332 18.03 -6.56 -50.02
C PRO A 332 18.05 -5.09 -50.41
N TRP A 333 18.42 -4.23 -49.45
CA TRP A 333 18.52 -2.79 -49.65
C TRP A 333 19.74 -2.41 -50.47
N ALA A 334 20.77 -3.26 -50.56
CA ALA A 334 21.94 -3.06 -51.39
C ALA A 334 21.74 -3.50 -52.86
N LEU A 335 20.59 -4.11 -53.22
CA LEU A 335 20.28 -4.57 -54.58
C LEU A 335 20.26 -3.45 -55.64
N HIS A 336 20.30 -2.19 -55.22
CA HIS A 336 20.47 -1.03 -56.11
C HIS A 336 21.92 -0.80 -56.55
N ARG A 337 22.92 -1.38 -55.89
CA ARG A 337 24.35 -1.18 -56.21
C ARG A 337 24.65 -1.74 -57.60
N LYS A 338 25.31 -0.95 -58.45
CA LYS A 338 25.61 -1.33 -59.85
C LYS A 338 26.53 -2.55 -59.91
N GLU A 339 27.41 -2.67 -58.93
CA GLU A 339 28.36 -3.76 -58.75
C GLU A 339 27.63 -5.07 -58.47
N LEU A 340 26.56 -5.04 -57.67
CA LEU A 340 25.75 -6.20 -57.33
C LEU A 340 24.81 -6.63 -58.46
N LEU A 341 24.27 -5.66 -59.23
CA LEU A 341 23.50 -5.95 -60.43
C LEU A 341 24.27 -6.85 -61.41
N TYR A 342 25.57 -6.59 -61.62
CA TYR A 342 26.45 -7.40 -62.48
C TYR A 342 26.56 -8.86 -62.04
N PHE A 343 26.72 -9.13 -60.73
CA PHE A 343 26.74 -10.50 -60.21
C PHE A 343 25.38 -11.21 -60.40
N TYR A 344 24.28 -10.47 -60.24
CA TYR A 344 22.93 -11.00 -60.44
C TYR A 344 22.56 -11.20 -61.92
N PHE A 345 23.18 -10.45 -62.85
CA PHE A 345 23.03 -10.61 -64.31
C PHE A 345 23.41 -12.01 -64.79
N LEU A 346 24.45 -12.61 -64.20
CA LEU A 346 25.00 -13.90 -64.63
C LEU A 346 24.26 -15.10 -64.03
N VAL A 347 23.60 -14.95 -62.87
CA VAL A 347 23.08 -16.11 -62.10
C VAL A 347 21.58 -16.01 -61.76
N HIS A 348 21.00 -14.81 -61.56
CA HIS A 348 19.75 -14.68 -60.80
C HIS A 348 18.69 -13.67 -61.31
N LEU A 349 18.90 -13.00 -62.46
CA LEU A 349 18.03 -11.89 -62.89
C LEU A 349 16.54 -12.26 -63.03
N ARG A 350 16.24 -13.48 -63.48
CA ARG A 350 14.87 -14.00 -63.61
C ARG A 350 14.17 -14.23 -62.27
N GLN A 351 14.95 -14.47 -61.21
CA GLN A 351 14.45 -14.72 -59.85
C GLN A 351 14.43 -13.44 -59.00
N LEU A 352 14.91 -12.31 -59.53
CA LEU A 352 15.01 -11.05 -58.78
C LEU A 352 13.66 -10.54 -58.26
N PRO A 353 12.54 -10.55 -59.01
CA PRO A 353 11.25 -10.11 -58.50
C PRO A 353 10.75 -10.99 -57.35
N LEU A 354 10.81 -12.31 -57.53
CA LEU A 354 10.40 -13.29 -56.53
C LEU A 354 11.19 -13.12 -55.24
N ARG A 355 12.52 -13.09 -55.36
CA ARG A 355 13.41 -12.85 -54.22
C ARG A 355 13.13 -11.51 -53.57
N LEU A 356 13.02 -10.42 -54.33
CA LEU A 356 12.73 -9.09 -53.78
C LEU A 356 11.43 -9.08 -52.97
N SER A 357 10.37 -9.74 -53.45
CA SER A 357 9.11 -9.86 -52.73
C SER A 357 9.23 -10.67 -51.45
N GLU A 358 9.73 -11.92 -51.51
CA GLU A 358 9.96 -12.78 -50.34
C GLU A 358 10.79 -12.08 -49.26
N TYR A 359 11.86 -11.43 -49.71
CA TYR A 359 12.81 -10.71 -48.87
C TYR A 359 12.19 -9.50 -48.20
N THR A 360 11.39 -8.75 -48.94
CA THR A 360 10.67 -7.60 -48.39
C THR A 360 9.62 -8.06 -47.37
N GLN A 361 8.93 -9.18 -47.61
CA GLN A 361 7.98 -9.77 -46.66
C GLN A 361 8.63 -10.27 -45.36
N LEU A 362 9.78 -10.93 -45.44
CA LEU A 362 10.54 -11.36 -44.26
C LEU A 362 11.02 -10.14 -43.45
N PHE A 363 11.49 -9.09 -44.12
CA PHE A 363 11.87 -7.85 -43.47
C PHE A 363 10.69 -7.16 -42.79
N LEU A 364 9.53 -7.05 -43.46
CA LEU A 364 8.30 -6.48 -42.92
C LEU A 364 7.96 -7.17 -41.58
N ARG A 365 7.93 -8.51 -41.57
CA ARG A 365 7.61 -9.31 -40.37
C ARG A 365 8.64 -9.10 -39.25
N SER A 366 9.93 -9.17 -39.57
CA SER A 366 10.98 -9.05 -38.54
C SER A 366 11.06 -7.65 -37.94
N SER A 367 10.98 -6.60 -38.76
CA SER A 367 11.06 -5.22 -38.31
C SER A 367 9.87 -4.85 -37.43
N ILE A 368 8.68 -5.31 -37.80
CA ILE A 368 7.48 -5.17 -36.96
C ILE A 368 7.66 -5.91 -35.63
N GLN A 369 8.19 -7.14 -35.65
CA GLN A 369 8.41 -7.90 -34.42
C GLN A 369 9.44 -7.23 -33.51
N GLN A 370 10.58 -6.77 -34.04
CA GLN A 370 11.58 -6.04 -33.28
C GLN A 370 11.02 -4.76 -32.68
N PHE A 371 10.19 -4.03 -33.43
CA PHE A 371 9.53 -2.83 -32.94
C PHE A 371 8.50 -3.14 -31.84
N ARG A 372 7.75 -4.24 -31.96
CA ARG A 372 6.86 -4.74 -30.88
C ARG A 372 7.64 -5.08 -29.62
N ASP A 373 8.77 -5.77 -29.75
CA ASP A 373 9.61 -6.15 -28.61
C ASP A 373 10.22 -4.90 -27.95
N PHE A 374 10.66 -3.92 -28.75
CA PHE A 374 11.09 -2.61 -28.27
C PHE A 374 9.98 -1.88 -27.49
N LEU A 375 8.76 -1.78 -28.05
CA LEU A 375 7.62 -1.15 -27.37
C LEU A 375 7.26 -1.89 -26.07
N ARG A 376 7.32 -3.23 -26.07
CA ARG A 376 7.08 -4.04 -24.87
C ARG A 376 8.07 -3.71 -23.75
N LEU A 377 9.36 -3.64 -24.07
CA LEU A 377 10.41 -3.29 -23.11
C LEU A 377 10.27 -1.84 -22.63
N ARG A 378 10.01 -0.90 -23.54
CA ARG A 378 9.79 0.51 -23.20
C ARG A 378 8.57 0.71 -22.31
N ARG A 379 7.46 0.02 -22.57
CA ARG A 379 6.27 0.05 -21.71
C ARG A 379 6.59 -0.39 -20.28
N LEU A 380 7.40 -1.43 -20.11
CA LEU A 380 7.85 -1.86 -18.78
C LEU A 380 8.72 -0.78 -18.13
N LYS A 381 9.68 -0.21 -18.86
CA LYS A 381 10.54 0.87 -18.37
C LYS A 381 9.75 2.12 -17.96
N VAL A 382 8.70 2.50 -18.69
CA VAL A 382 7.82 3.62 -18.35
C VAL A 382 7.01 3.33 -17.08
N TRP A 383 6.56 2.08 -16.90
CA TRP A 383 5.78 1.67 -15.74
C TRP A 383 6.63 1.56 -14.47
N ASP A 384 7.75 0.84 -14.55
CA ASP A 384 8.63 0.50 -13.41
C ASP A 384 9.76 1.53 -13.20
N GLY A 385 10.02 2.41 -14.16
CA GLY A 385 11.11 3.40 -14.10
C GLY A 385 12.48 2.84 -14.50
N SER A 386 13.52 3.64 -14.29
CA SER A 386 14.91 3.26 -14.50
C SER A 386 15.76 3.69 -13.29
N PRO A 387 15.95 2.78 -12.31
CA PRO A 387 16.68 3.09 -11.08
C PRO A 387 18.10 3.60 -11.35
N GLU A 388 18.77 3.02 -12.35
CA GLU A 388 20.13 3.37 -12.77
C GLU A 388 20.28 4.81 -13.25
N HIS A 389 19.19 5.43 -13.72
CA HIS A 389 19.19 6.80 -14.26
C HIS A 389 18.41 7.77 -13.35
N GLY A 390 17.96 7.32 -12.18
CA GLY A 390 17.12 8.13 -11.27
C GLY A 390 15.72 8.45 -11.81
N GLU A 391 15.28 7.77 -12.87
CA GLU A 391 13.95 7.97 -13.46
C GLU A 391 12.90 7.18 -12.67
N GLN A 392 11.95 7.89 -12.05
CA GLN A 392 10.81 7.26 -11.39
C GLN A 392 9.80 6.74 -12.40
N GLY A 393 9.29 5.52 -12.16
CA GLY A 393 8.21 4.94 -12.95
C GLY A 393 6.85 5.51 -12.56
N ILE A 394 5.86 5.40 -13.47
CA ILE A 394 4.47 5.79 -13.20
C ILE A 394 3.94 5.08 -11.95
N ARG A 395 4.33 3.81 -11.76
CA ARG A 395 3.96 3.02 -10.59
C ARG A 395 4.38 3.69 -9.28
N ASP A 396 5.61 4.19 -9.21
CA ASP A 396 6.15 4.81 -8.00
C ASP A 396 5.42 6.13 -7.71
N VAL A 397 5.15 6.93 -8.74
CA VAL A 397 4.38 8.18 -8.60
C VAL A 397 2.96 7.92 -8.09
N MET A 398 2.28 6.87 -8.59
CA MET A 398 0.97 6.46 -8.11
C MET A 398 1.01 5.98 -6.65
N LEU A 399 2.00 5.15 -6.29
CA LEU A 399 2.17 4.65 -4.93
C LEU A 399 2.49 5.77 -3.94
N ASP A 400 3.36 6.71 -4.32
CA ASP A 400 3.71 7.85 -3.48
C ASP A 400 2.53 8.80 -3.31
N THR A 401 1.68 8.95 -4.32
CA THR A 401 0.42 9.69 -4.22
C THR A 401 -0.49 9.05 -3.16
N VAL A 402 -0.74 7.74 -3.23
CA VAL A 402 -1.53 7.01 -2.22
C VAL A 402 -0.91 7.13 -0.83
N ARG A 403 0.41 6.98 -0.70
CA ARG A 403 1.12 7.14 0.58
C ARG A 403 0.98 8.56 1.14
N ASN A 404 1.03 9.58 0.29
CA ASN A 404 0.92 10.97 0.71
C ASN A 404 -0.51 11.29 1.19
N VAL A 405 -1.54 10.69 0.58
CA VAL A 405 -2.92 10.72 1.08
C VAL A 405 -3.02 10.08 2.45
N LEU A 406 -2.48 8.86 2.64
CA LEU A 406 -2.47 8.18 3.94
C LEU A 406 -1.64 8.89 5.02
N LYS A 407 -0.66 9.72 4.63
CA LYS A 407 0.10 10.58 5.57
C LYS A 407 -0.66 11.85 5.97
N GLY A 408 -1.79 12.15 5.34
CA GLY A 408 -2.60 13.33 5.58
C GLY A 408 -2.02 14.61 4.96
N LYS A 409 -1.14 14.50 3.94
CA LYS A 409 -0.49 15.68 3.33
C LYS A 409 -1.45 16.61 2.59
N PHE A 410 -2.63 16.14 2.21
CA PHE A 410 -3.57 16.89 1.37
C PHE A 410 -4.79 17.41 2.14
N SER A 411 -5.28 16.69 3.16
CA SER A 411 -6.48 17.09 3.91
C SER A 411 -6.48 16.69 5.39
N ASN A 412 -5.31 16.35 5.96
CA ASN A 412 -5.10 15.87 7.34
C ASN A 412 -5.81 14.55 7.73
N ALA A 413 -7.00 14.28 7.20
CA ALA A 413 -7.71 13.01 7.35
C ALA A 413 -6.96 11.86 6.62
N ARG A 414 -7.04 10.65 7.18
CA ARG A 414 -6.26 9.46 6.77
C ARG A 414 -7.18 8.24 6.68
N SER A 415 -8.04 8.19 5.66
CA SER A 415 -9.01 7.09 5.50
C SER A 415 -8.85 6.30 4.21
N ILE A 416 -9.33 5.06 4.23
CA ILE A 416 -9.35 4.19 3.04
C ILE A 416 -10.29 4.75 1.96
N GLU A 417 -11.39 5.38 2.34
CA GLU A 417 -12.34 5.96 1.38
C GLU A 417 -11.72 7.11 0.57
N GLN A 418 -10.80 7.89 1.16
CA GLN A 418 -10.03 8.90 0.44
C GLN A 418 -9.10 8.28 -0.60
N VAL A 419 -8.41 7.20 -0.24
CA VAL A 419 -7.58 6.44 -1.18
C VAL A 419 -8.45 5.92 -2.33
N LYS A 420 -9.65 5.41 -2.04
CA LYS A 420 -10.60 4.95 -3.06
C LYS A 420 -11.02 6.05 -4.01
N LYS A 421 -11.37 7.26 -3.53
CA LYS A 421 -11.66 8.42 -4.39
C LYS A 421 -10.49 8.79 -5.30
N VAL A 422 -9.28 8.83 -4.75
CA VAL A 422 -8.04 9.10 -5.51
C VAL A 422 -7.81 8.04 -6.59
N LEU A 423 -8.03 6.76 -6.27
CA LEU A 423 -7.94 5.67 -7.24
C LEU A 423 -9.02 5.75 -8.34
N GLU A 424 -10.24 6.19 -7.99
CA GLU A 424 -11.30 6.43 -8.98
C GLU A 424 -10.94 7.55 -9.93
N GLU A 425 -10.38 8.66 -9.44
CA GLU A 425 -9.91 9.75 -10.30
C GLU A 425 -8.70 9.34 -11.15
N MET A 426 -7.73 8.60 -10.60
CA MET A 426 -6.63 8.01 -11.38
C MET A 426 -7.18 7.13 -12.51
N LYS A 427 -8.22 6.32 -12.24
CA LYS A 427 -8.87 5.48 -13.26
C LYS A 427 -9.54 6.31 -14.35
N LYS A 428 -10.14 7.46 -14.03
CA LYS A 428 -10.74 8.38 -15.02
C LYS A 428 -9.69 8.99 -15.96
N ILE A 429 -8.50 9.32 -15.44
CA ILE A 429 -7.40 9.85 -16.25
C ILE A 429 -6.83 8.76 -17.17
N CYS A 430 -6.71 7.53 -16.66
CA CYS A 430 -6.22 6.38 -17.43
C CYS A 430 -7.25 5.76 -18.39
N ASN A 431 -8.36 6.45 -18.71
CA ASN A 431 -9.38 5.90 -19.60
C ASN A 431 -8.88 5.82 -21.06
N THR A 432 -8.89 4.61 -21.62
CA THR A 432 -8.40 4.24 -22.96
C THR A 432 -9.06 5.02 -24.10
N GLU A 433 -10.32 5.41 -23.97
CA GLU A 433 -11.05 6.17 -25.02
C GLU A 433 -10.54 7.61 -25.14
N ARG A 434 -10.22 8.27 -24.01
CA ARG A 434 -9.63 9.62 -24.03
C ARG A 434 -8.21 9.61 -24.60
N VAL A 435 -7.43 8.59 -24.27
CA VAL A 435 -6.04 8.46 -24.72
C VAL A 435 -5.95 8.28 -26.24
N THR A 436 -6.83 7.47 -26.83
CA THR A 436 -6.81 7.19 -28.28
C THR A 436 -7.25 8.39 -29.13
N SER A 437 -8.26 9.15 -28.71
CA SER A 437 -8.71 10.35 -29.43
C SER A 437 -7.69 11.49 -29.42
N ALA A 438 -7.02 11.71 -28.29
CA ALA A 438 -6.06 12.80 -28.17
C ALA A 438 -4.66 12.47 -28.73
N LEU A 439 -4.31 11.18 -28.93
CA LEU A 439 -3.10 10.79 -29.67
C LEU A 439 -3.13 11.23 -31.14
N SER A 440 -4.30 11.21 -31.79
CA SER A 440 -4.45 11.65 -33.19
C SER A 440 -4.25 13.15 -33.40
N GLU A 441 -4.41 13.95 -32.36
CA GLU A 441 -4.31 15.41 -32.37
C GLU A 441 -2.86 15.91 -32.15
N ILE A 442 -1.93 15.02 -31.82
CA ILE A 442 -0.52 15.37 -31.57
C ILE A 442 0.24 15.43 -32.90
N ASP A 443 0.68 16.62 -33.31
CA ASP A 443 1.52 16.83 -34.50
C ASP A 443 2.79 15.96 -34.51
N ASP A 444 3.41 15.79 -33.34
CA ASP A 444 4.60 14.95 -33.13
C ASP A 444 4.32 13.47 -33.45
N PHE A 445 3.11 12.98 -33.19
CA PHE A 445 2.68 11.63 -33.55
C PHE A 445 2.50 11.48 -35.07
N GLN A 446 1.91 12.48 -35.73
CA GLN A 446 1.73 12.46 -37.18
C GLN A 446 3.07 12.42 -37.92
N ARG A 447 4.06 13.17 -37.40
CA ARG A 447 5.43 13.25 -37.94
C ARG A 447 6.35 12.12 -37.47
N PHE A 448 5.89 11.23 -36.60
CA PHE A 448 6.70 10.15 -36.05
C PHE A 448 7.27 9.23 -37.15
N THR A 449 8.59 9.04 -37.13
CA THR A 449 9.28 8.03 -37.92
C THR A 449 9.89 7.00 -36.98
N ALA A 450 9.40 5.78 -37.05
CA ALA A 450 9.83 4.65 -36.24
C ALA A 450 11.21 4.15 -36.68
N PHE A 451 11.49 4.25 -37.98
CA PHE A 451 12.75 3.86 -38.58
C PHE A 451 13.33 5.06 -39.37
N GLU A 452 14.66 5.22 -39.39
CA GLU A 452 15.39 6.27 -40.13
C GLU A 452 15.49 6.07 -41.66
N VAL A 453 14.66 6.76 -42.45
CA VAL A 453 14.67 6.57 -43.92
C VAL A 453 15.98 7.09 -44.53
N PRO A 454 16.77 6.25 -45.24
CA PRO A 454 18.00 6.68 -45.89
C PRO A 454 17.78 7.75 -46.94
N ASN A 455 18.68 8.73 -47.03
CA ASN A 455 18.56 9.87 -47.95
C ASN A 455 18.37 9.46 -49.41
N TYR A 456 18.99 8.37 -49.86
CA TYR A 456 18.91 7.90 -51.26
C TYR A 456 17.57 7.25 -51.64
N LEU A 457 16.70 6.96 -50.66
CA LEU A 457 15.35 6.42 -50.86
C LEU A 457 14.26 7.46 -50.57
N ARG A 458 14.61 8.61 -49.99
CA ARG A 458 13.65 9.59 -49.48
C ARG A 458 12.67 10.09 -50.55
N ASP A 459 13.18 10.47 -51.72
CA ASP A 459 12.33 10.93 -52.83
C ASP A 459 11.29 9.87 -53.28
N PHE A 460 11.68 8.59 -53.27
CA PHE A 460 10.79 7.48 -53.63
C PHE A 460 9.81 7.12 -52.51
N TYR A 461 10.24 7.30 -51.26
CA TYR A 461 9.45 7.09 -50.06
C TYR A 461 8.34 8.14 -49.92
N ASP A 462 8.64 9.40 -50.21
CA ASP A 462 7.66 10.49 -50.15
C ASP A 462 6.62 10.40 -51.27
N GLN A 463 6.96 9.75 -52.38
CA GLN A 463 6.05 9.47 -53.50
C GLN A 463 5.26 8.16 -53.35
N ALA A 464 5.62 7.31 -52.38
CA ALA A 464 4.98 6.03 -52.17
C ALA A 464 3.65 6.18 -51.42
N SER A 465 2.67 5.33 -51.76
CA SER A 465 1.40 5.31 -51.05
C SER A 465 1.56 4.78 -49.62
N ASP A 466 0.73 5.27 -48.71
CA ASP A 466 0.79 4.92 -47.30
C ASP A 466 0.60 3.43 -47.01
N ASN A 467 -0.26 2.74 -47.76
CA ASN A 467 -0.51 1.31 -47.60
C ASN A 467 -0.12 0.53 -48.85
N LEU A 468 0.53 -0.61 -48.62
CA LEU A 468 0.84 -1.61 -49.63
C LEU A 468 -0.24 -2.69 -49.60
N ASP A 469 -1.33 -2.45 -50.35
CA ASP A 469 -2.38 -3.44 -50.57
C ASP A 469 -1.92 -4.49 -51.58
N GLU A 470 -2.50 -5.70 -51.54
CA GLU A 470 -2.13 -6.82 -52.43
C GLU A 470 -2.16 -6.41 -53.92
N GLU A 471 -3.17 -5.63 -54.33
CA GLU A 471 -3.29 -5.14 -55.71
C GLU A 471 -2.15 -4.18 -56.09
N ARG A 472 -1.69 -3.34 -55.17
CA ARG A 472 -0.59 -2.39 -55.41
C ARG A 472 0.75 -3.10 -55.41
N GLU A 473 0.96 -4.07 -54.51
CA GLU A 473 2.14 -4.92 -54.51
C GLU A 473 2.25 -5.69 -55.83
N ALA A 474 1.15 -6.31 -56.29
CA ALA A 474 1.09 -6.99 -57.57
C ALA A 474 1.43 -6.06 -58.74
N LYS A 475 0.88 -4.85 -58.78
CA LYS A 475 1.21 -3.85 -59.82
C LYS A 475 2.68 -3.43 -59.83
N LEU A 476 3.30 -3.27 -58.65
CA LEU A 476 4.73 -2.94 -58.56
C LEU A 476 5.60 -4.12 -58.98
N TYR A 477 5.21 -5.33 -58.59
CA TYR A 477 5.84 -6.58 -58.97
C TYR A 477 5.78 -6.80 -60.50
N ASP A 478 4.61 -6.68 -61.11
CA ASP A 478 4.40 -6.84 -62.55
C ASP A 478 5.22 -5.83 -63.35
N ARG A 479 5.23 -4.55 -62.93
CA ARG A 479 6.08 -3.53 -63.57
C ARG A 479 7.57 -3.85 -63.48
N LEU A 480 8.02 -4.45 -62.38
CA LEU A 480 9.42 -4.89 -62.24
C LEU A 480 9.69 -6.09 -63.17
N VAL A 481 8.79 -7.07 -63.21
CA VAL A 481 8.86 -8.24 -64.11
C VAL A 481 8.90 -7.80 -65.58
N ASP A 482 8.03 -6.89 -66.00
CA ASP A 482 7.98 -6.38 -67.37
C ASP A 482 9.24 -5.61 -67.74
N THR A 483 9.77 -4.79 -66.83
CA THR A 483 11.05 -4.09 -67.04
C THR A 483 12.21 -5.06 -67.18
N LEU A 484 12.22 -6.15 -66.41
CA LEU A 484 13.24 -7.20 -66.49
C LEU A 484 13.07 -8.10 -67.73
N ARG A 485 11.84 -8.36 -68.19
CA ARG A 485 11.57 -9.08 -69.45
C ARG A 485 12.00 -8.26 -70.67
N ALA A 486 11.80 -6.95 -70.63
CA ALA A 486 12.26 -6.02 -71.66
C ALA A 486 13.79 -5.78 -71.63
N HIS A 487 14.47 -6.32 -70.61
CA HIS A 487 15.91 -6.17 -70.45
C HIS A 487 16.65 -6.98 -71.51
N PRO A 488 17.49 -6.35 -72.36
CA PRO A 488 18.21 -7.09 -73.37
C PRO A 488 19.36 -7.88 -72.71
N ILE A 489 19.46 -9.17 -73.06
CA ILE A 489 20.60 -10.03 -72.69
C ILE A 489 21.87 -9.47 -73.37
N PRO A 490 23.08 -9.55 -72.77
CA PRO A 490 24.32 -9.07 -73.39
C PRO A 490 24.53 -9.55 -74.83
N LEU A 491 24.16 -10.81 -75.12
CA LEU A 491 24.17 -11.37 -76.48
C LEU A 491 23.17 -10.66 -77.41
N ALA A 492 21.98 -10.31 -76.91
CA ALA A 492 20.98 -9.58 -77.67
C ALA A 492 21.38 -8.11 -77.90
N LEU A 493 22.14 -7.49 -76.98
CA LEU A 493 22.76 -6.17 -77.22
C LEU A 493 23.82 -6.23 -78.29
N LEU A 494 24.70 -7.24 -78.25
CA LEU A 494 25.70 -7.48 -79.29
C LEU A 494 25.03 -7.70 -80.65
N LEU A 495 23.99 -8.54 -80.71
CA LEU A 495 23.24 -8.79 -81.95
C LEU A 495 22.52 -7.53 -82.44
N ARG A 496 21.92 -6.74 -81.55
CA ARG A 496 21.28 -5.46 -81.92
C ARG A 496 22.30 -4.42 -82.37
N ALA A 497 23.45 -4.33 -81.72
CA ALA A 497 24.54 -3.46 -82.13
C ALA A 497 25.13 -3.89 -83.47
N LEU A 498 25.26 -5.20 -83.71
CA LEU A 498 25.65 -5.78 -84.99
C LEU A 498 24.64 -5.47 -86.08
N LEU A 499 23.33 -5.64 -85.81
CA LEU A 499 22.27 -5.29 -86.75
C LEU A 499 22.23 -3.79 -87.03
N ILE A 500 22.42 -2.93 -86.03
CA ILE A 500 22.51 -1.48 -86.20
C ILE A 500 23.77 -1.11 -86.98
N ALA A 501 24.92 -1.72 -86.71
CA ALA A 501 26.15 -1.53 -87.46
C ALA A 501 25.98 -1.94 -88.93
N LEU A 502 25.30 -3.05 -89.18
CA LEU A 502 24.95 -3.53 -90.52
C LEU A 502 23.97 -2.56 -91.20
N LEU A 503 22.93 -2.10 -90.48
CA LEU A 503 22.00 -1.07 -90.97
C LEU A 503 22.74 0.23 -91.30
N CYS A 504 23.62 0.70 -90.42
CA CYS A 504 24.42 1.91 -90.62
C CYS A 504 25.41 1.74 -91.78
N ALA A 505 25.96 0.55 -92.01
CA ALA A 505 26.79 0.29 -93.18
C ALA A 505 25.97 0.34 -94.48
N PHE A 506 24.80 -0.30 -94.53
CA PHE A 506 23.97 -0.39 -95.74
C PHE A 506 23.15 0.89 -96.04
N LEU A 507 22.53 1.49 -95.02
CA LEU A 507 21.74 2.72 -95.16
C LEU A 507 22.57 3.97 -95.00
N GLY A 508 23.66 3.94 -94.21
CA GLY A 508 24.59 5.06 -94.12
C GLY A 508 25.23 5.32 -95.47
N ASP A 509 25.68 4.29 -96.18
CA ASP A 509 26.16 4.43 -97.57
C ASP A 509 25.12 5.10 -98.47
N ARG A 510 23.84 4.69 -98.39
CA ARG A 510 22.76 5.33 -99.15
C ARG A 510 22.43 6.75 -98.71
N PHE A 511 22.54 7.06 -97.42
CA PHE A 511 22.23 8.37 -96.84
C PHE A 511 23.35 9.39 -97.09
N PHE A 512 24.61 8.96 -96.96
CA PHE A 512 25.78 9.77 -97.30
C PHE A 512 25.91 9.98 -98.81
N ASN A 513 25.53 9.02 -99.65
CA ASN A 513 25.42 9.25 -101.10
C ASN A 513 24.28 10.22 -101.48
N LEU A 514 23.27 10.42 -100.61
CA LEU A 514 22.19 11.37 -100.83
C LEU A 514 22.56 12.80 -100.38
N LEU A 515 23.37 12.91 -99.33
CA LEU A 515 24.00 14.14 -98.87
C LEU A 515 25.22 14.41 -99.74
N SER A 516 25.05 15.15 -100.84
CA SER A 516 26.07 15.65 -101.78
C SER A 516 27.54 15.23 -101.54
N PRO A 517 28.24 14.66 -102.53
CA PRO A 517 29.61 14.13 -102.41
C PRO A 517 30.69 15.15 -101.99
N GLU A 518 30.35 16.42 -101.81
CA GLU A 518 31.27 17.48 -101.35
C GLU A 518 31.50 17.49 -99.82
N ILE A 519 30.69 16.81 -99.01
CA ILE A 519 30.77 16.89 -97.54
C ILE A 519 31.50 15.69 -96.91
N VAL A 520 31.37 14.49 -97.46
CA VAL A 520 32.01 13.27 -96.94
C VAL A 520 32.42 12.36 -98.11
N ASP A 521 33.73 12.19 -98.32
CA ASP A 521 34.27 11.24 -99.30
C ASP A 521 34.32 9.82 -98.70
N LEU A 522 33.32 9.00 -99.02
CA LEU A 522 33.23 7.62 -98.51
C LEU A 522 34.33 6.71 -99.07
N GLU A 523 34.87 7.01 -100.25
CA GLU A 523 35.94 6.22 -100.87
C GLU A 523 37.23 6.31 -100.05
N TRP A 524 37.54 7.49 -99.52
CA TRP A 524 38.67 7.69 -98.60
C TRP A 524 38.48 6.95 -97.26
N LEU A 525 37.26 6.93 -96.71
CA LEU A 525 36.96 6.26 -95.44
C LEU A 525 37.13 4.73 -95.54
N LEU A 526 36.77 4.15 -96.69
CA LEU A 526 36.90 2.72 -96.97
C LEU A 526 38.35 2.30 -97.23
N GLN A 527 39.23 3.22 -97.64
CA GLN A 527 40.68 2.97 -97.80
C GLN A 527 41.41 2.83 -96.45
N VAL A 528 40.81 3.27 -95.34
CA VAL A 528 41.36 3.14 -93.97
C VAL A 528 40.49 2.17 -93.15
N PRO A 529 40.68 0.85 -93.29
CA PRO A 529 39.77 -0.16 -92.70
C PRO A 529 39.64 -0.07 -91.17
N GLY A 530 40.67 0.41 -90.47
CA GLY A 530 40.61 0.63 -89.02
C GLY A 530 39.65 1.75 -88.61
N LEU A 531 39.57 2.82 -89.38
CA LEU A 531 38.72 3.98 -89.08
C LEU A 531 37.26 3.69 -89.43
N ALA A 532 37.02 2.98 -90.54
CA ALA A 532 35.70 2.42 -90.87
C ALA A 532 35.20 1.45 -89.78
N MET A 533 36.05 0.57 -89.24
CA MET A 533 35.69 -0.32 -88.13
C MET A 533 35.30 0.48 -86.86
N ILE A 534 36.03 1.53 -86.52
CA ILE A 534 35.72 2.35 -85.34
C ILE A 534 34.36 3.04 -85.49
N ILE A 535 34.10 3.65 -86.65
CA ILE A 535 32.87 4.42 -86.89
C ILE A 535 31.65 3.53 -87.04
N LEU A 536 31.76 2.43 -87.79
CA LEU A 536 30.62 1.57 -88.10
C LEU A 536 30.33 0.54 -87.01
N TRP A 537 31.31 0.17 -86.19
CA TRP A 537 31.14 -0.87 -85.17
C TRP A 537 31.36 -0.39 -83.74
N ILE A 538 32.51 0.24 -83.44
CA ILE A 538 32.86 0.57 -82.05
C ILE A 538 31.95 1.66 -81.49
N ILE A 539 31.66 2.73 -82.26
CA ILE A 539 30.80 3.82 -81.82
C ILE A 539 29.35 3.35 -81.57
N PRO A 540 28.67 2.65 -82.52
CA PRO A 540 27.32 2.13 -82.27
C PRO A 540 27.26 1.14 -81.10
N LEU A 541 28.28 0.30 -80.92
CA LEU A 541 28.40 -0.61 -79.78
C LEU A 541 28.56 0.15 -78.46
N ALA A 542 29.43 1.16 -78.42
CA ALA A 542 29.65 1.99 -77.25
C ALA A 542 28.38 2.79 -76.88
N ILE A 543 27.65 3.33 -77.86
CA ILE A 543 26.36 4.00 -77.66
C ILE A 543 25.32 3.01 -77.14
N ALA A 544 25.27 1.79 -77.69
CA ALA A 544 24.35 0.74 -77.23
C ALA A 544 24.65 0.34 -75.78
N PHE A 545 25.92 0.18 -75.42
CA PHE A 545 26.36 -0.15 -74.07
C PHE A 545 26.12 1.01 -73.09
N TRP A 546 26.39 2.26 -73.50
CA TRP A 546 26.10 3.45 -72.73
C TRP A 546 24.60 3.61 -72.47
N ARG A 547 23.77 3.46 -73.51
CA ARG A 547 22.30 3.50 -73.39
C ARG A 547 21.79 2.39 -72.50
N TYR A 548 22.35 1.19 -72.58
CA TYR A 548 22.02 0.09 -71.67
C TYR A 548 22.36 0.44 -70.22
N GLN A 549 23.57 0.93 -69.97
CA GLN A 549 24.05 1.25 -68.63
C GLN A 549 23.30 2.43 -67.99
N VAL A 550 22.95 3.45 -68.78
CA VAL A 550 22.30 4.67 -68.28
C VAL A 550 20.79 4.61 -68.32
N ARG A 551 20.18 3.94 -69.29
CA ARG A 551 18.71 3.89 -69.39
C ARG A 551 18.15 2.65 -68.73
N THR A 552 18.61 1.47 -69.13
CA THR A 552 18.00 0.21 -68.69
C THR A 552 18.34 -0.11 -67.24
N LEU A 553 19.62 0.00 -66.84
CA LEU A 553 20.00 -0.28 -65.45
C LEU A 553 19.41 0.75 -64.48
N ASN A 554 19.42 2.03 -64.84
CA ASN A 554 18.81 3.06 -63.99
C ASN A 554 17.29 2.86 -63.86
N GLU A 555 16.60 2.40 -64.91
CA GLU A 555 15.16 2.10 -64.83
C GLU A 555 14.89 0.88 -63.93
N VAL A 556 15.69 -0.19 -64.02
CA VAL A 556 15.60 -1.33 -63.10
C VAL A 556 15.86 -0.89 -61.65
N GLN A 557 16.92 -0.10 -61.41
CA GLN A 557 17.21 0.46 -60.09
C GLN A 557 16.06 1.32 -59.56
N LYS A 558 15.45 2.14 -60.42
CA LYS A 558 14.29 2.96 -60.07
C LYS A 558 13.12 2.09 -59.65
N ARG A 559 12.82 1.00 -60.37
CA ARG A 559 11.73 0.06 -60.06
C ARG A 559 11.95 -0.66 -58.74
N ILE A 560 13.18 -1.11 -58.48
CA ILE A 560 13.57 -1.72 -57.20
C ILE A 560 13.41 -0.71 -56.05
N LYS A 561 13.92 0.52 -56.21
CA LYS A 561 13.81 1.58 -55.20
C LYS A 561 12.34 1.91 -54.88
N MET A 562 11.46 1.96 -55.89
CA MET A 562 10.03 2.19 -55.67
C MET A 562 9.37 1.05 -54.89
N TYR A 563 9.69 -0.22 -55.21
CA TYR A 563 9.15 -1.38 -54.49
C TYR A 563 9.60 -1.39 -53.01
N VAL A 564 10.90 -1.18 -52.80
CA VAL A 564 11.53 -1.04 -51.48
C VAL A 564 10.92 0.10 -50.67
N ALA A 565 10.75 1.27 -51.27
CA ALA A 565 10.21 2.44 -50.61
C ALA A 565 8.73 2.26 -50.21
N ALA A 566 7.92 1.62 -51.06
CA ALA A 566 6.52 1.33 -50.77
C ALA A 566 6.35 0.34 -49.61
N ALA A 567 7.15 -0.73 -49.59
CA ALA A 567 7.14 -1.65 -48.46
C ALA A 567 7.60 -0.98 -47.16
N LEU A 568 8.59 -0.09 -47.25
CA LEU A 568 9.04 0.65 -46.09
C LEU A 568 7.97 1.60 -45.54
N ARG A 569 7.27 2.32 -46.42
CA ARG A 569 6.14 3.17 -46.04
C ARG A 569 5.07 2.37 -45.29
N HIS A 570 4.78 1.16 -45.75
CA HIS A 570 3.88 0.22 -45.09
C HIS A 570 4.35 -0.20 -43.69
N VAL A 571 5.63 -0.56 -43.50
CA VAL A 571 6.19 -0.84 -42.16
C VAL A 571 6.02 0.37 -41.25
N GLN A 572 6.34 1.56 -41.77
CA GLN A 572 6.32 2.79 -40.98
C GLN A 572 4.90 3.12 -40.48
N ASN A 573 3.89 2.87 -41.31
CA ASN A 573 2.49 3.07 -40.93
C ASN A 573 1.99 1.99 -39.97
N LYS A 574 2.34 0.72 -40.18
CA LYS A 574 2.05 -0.33 -39.19
C LYS A 574 2.72 -0.10 -37.85
N ALA A 575 3.93 0.45 -37.84
CA ALA A 575 4.62 0.83 -36.61
C ALA A 575 3.91 1.99 -35.91
N LYS A 576 3.40 2.99 -36.64
CA LYS A 576 2.55 4.05 -36.06
C LYS A 576 1.27 3.49 -35.43
N GLU A 577 0.62 2.52 -36.08
CA GLU A 577 -0.55 1.83 -35.52
C GLU A 577 -0.21 1.09 -34.23
N LEU A 578 0.94 0.41 -34.18
CA LEU A 578 1.39 -0.29 -32.97
C LEU A 578 1.70 0.62 -31.79
N VAL A 579 2.06 1.89 -32.01
CA VAL A 579 2.23 2.87 -30.93
C VAL A 579 0.87 3.29 -30.34
N ARG A 580 -0.23 3.18 -31.10
CA ARG A 580 -1.58 3.50 -30.62
C ARG A 580 -2.17 2.41 -29.73
N LEU A 581 -1.73 1.16 -29.91
CA LEU A 581 -2.16 -0.04 -29.18
C LEU A 581 -1.31 -0.26 -27.93
#